data_AF-A0A352EZH4-F1
#
_entry.id   AF-A0A352EZH4-F1
#
_cell.length_a   1.000
_cell.length_b   1.000
_cell.length_c   1.000
_cell.angle_alpha   90.00
_cell.angle_beta   90.00
_cell.angle_gamma   90.00
#
_symmetry.space_group_name_H-M   'P 1'
#
loop_
_entity.id
_entity.type
_entity.pdbx_description
1 polymer ?
#
loop_
_entity_poly.entity_id
_entity_poly.type
_entity_poly.pdbx_seq_one_letter_code
_entity_poly.pdbx_strand_id
1 'polypeptide(L)'
;MKSWRFTIFLLLLVAGGLLVNAWAYLGEAHVDRKQLNGFPKQIESWKQLGGDEQFDEKTMAVLRASDYLLRNYRANDGRILNFYVGYYASQREGATYHSPLNCLPGSGWIMSDPDRITISPKGRPAFVANKYIIQNGDHKELLIYWYQGRGRAVASEYWGKIYTVVDSVR
;
A
#
# COMPACT_ATOMS: atom_id res chain seq x y z
N MET A 1 16.24 24.70 44.78
CA MET A 1 14.95 24.66 44.03
C MET A 1 15.09 24.48 42.51
N LYS A 2 16.07 25.09 41.81
CA LYS A 2 16.26 24.92 40.34
C LYS A 2 16.71 23.50 39.90
N SER A 3 17.54 22.83 40.70
CA SER A 3 18.10 21.50 40.37
C SER A 3 17.05 20.37 40.35
N TRP A 4 16.07 20.37 41.27
CA TRP A 4 15.03 19.34 41.35
C TRP A 4 14.15 19.27 40.10
N ARG A 5 13.76 20.44 39.56
CA ARG A 5 12.99 20.52 38.31
C ARG A 5 13.77 19.98 37.11
N PHE A 6 15.07 20.27 37.07
CA PHE A 6 15.97 19.76 36.03
C PHE A 6 16.14 18.23 36.13
N THR A 7 16.34 17.70 37.34
CA THR A 7 16.44 16.25 37.56
C THR A 7 15.15 15.52 37.20
N ILE A 8 13.98 16.06 37.56
CA ILE A 8 12.69 15.49 37.13
C ILE A 8 12.56 15.50 35.61
N PHE A 9 12.88 16.61 34.96
CA PHE A 9 12.79 16.71 33.51
C PHE A 9 13.73 15.74 32.80
N LEU A 10 14.96 15.59 33.31
CA LEU A 10 15.92 14.62 32.80
C LEU A 10 15.43 13.19 33.00
N LEU A 11 14.87 12.85 34.16
CA LEU A 11 14.29 11.54 34.42
C LEU A 11 13.09 11.24 33.53
N LEU A 12 12.23 12.22 33.27
CA LEU A 12 11.10 12.07 32.35
C LEU A 12 11.57 11.88 30.90
N LEU A 13 12.61 12.60 30.47
CA LEU A 13 13.21 12.40 29.15
C LEU A 13 13.85 11.03 28.99
N VAL A 14 14.60 10.57 30.00
CA VAL A 14 15.22 9.24 29.99
C VAL A 14 14.15 8.15 30.04
N ALA A 15 13.16 8.25 30.93
CA ALA A 15 12.05 7.31 30.99
C ALA A 15 11.24 7.29 29.70
N GLY A 16 10.96 8.45 29.10
CA GLY A 16 10.31 8.58 27.81
C GLY A 16 11.13 7.94 26.68
N GLY A 17 12.44 8.17 26.65
CA GLY A 17 13.35 7.56 25.69
C GLY A 17 13.42 6.04 25.82
N LEU A 18 13.49 5.53 27.05
CA LEU A 18 13.46 4.09 27.34
C LEU A 18 12.12 3.45 26.95
N LEU A 19 10.99 4.13 27.22
CA LEU A 19 9.66 3.69 26.80
C LEU A 19 9.53 3.61 25.28
N VAL A 20 9.94 4.65 24.56
CA VAL A 20 9.92 4.66 23.09
C VAL A 20 10.83 3.58 22.51
N ASN A 21 12.02 3.40 23.07
CA ASN A 21 12.96 2.38 22.62
C ASN A 21 12.41 0.97 22.88
N ALA A 22 11.93 0.67 24.09
CA ALA A 22 11.33 -0.61 24.43
C ALA A 22 10.12 -0.93 23.55
N TRP A 23 9.30 0.08 23.22
CA TRP A 23 8.16 -0.09 22.34
C TRP A 23 8.56 -0.30 20.88
N ALA A 24 9.65 0.31 20.41
CA ALA A 24 10.24 -0.02 19.11
C ALA A 24 10.76 -1.48 19.07
N TYR A 25 11.21 -2.04 20.19
CA TYR A 25 11.64 -3.44 20.30
C TYR A 25 10.50 -4.45 20.42
N LEU A 26 9.29 -4.02 20.82
CA LEU A 26 8.09 -4.84 20.65
C LEU A 26 7.87 -4.99 19.13
N GLY A 27 8.15 -6.20 18.62
CA GLY A 27 8.15 -6.50 17.19
C GLY A 27 6.82 -6.18 16.52
N GLU A 28 6.83 -6.10 15.19
CA GLU A 28 5.58 -5.89 14.44
C GLU A 28 4.75 -7.18 14.41
N ALA A 29 3.44 -7.03 14.53
CA ALA A 29 2.53 -8.15 14.38
C ALA A 29 2.68 -8.77 12.98
N HIS A 30 3.23 -9.99 12.92
CA HIS A 30 3.31 -10.74 11.68
C HIS A 30 1.91 -11.17 11.26
N VAL A 31 1.57 -10.93 10.00
CA VAL A 31 0.28 -11.37 9.43
C VAL A 31 0.53 -12.60 8.58
N ASP A 32 0.02 -13.75 9.05
CA ASP A 32 0.01 -14.98 8.26
C ASP A 32 -0.81 -14.76 6.98
N ARG A 33 -0.16 -14.98 5.83
CA ARG A 33 -0.78 -14.81 4.52
C ARG A 33 -0.20 -15.77 3.49
N LYS A 34 -0.96 -15.99 2.43
CA LYS A 34 -0.44 -16.62 1.20
C LYS A 34 0.41 -15.61 0.42
N GLN A 35 1.41 -16.12 -0.31
CA GLN A 35 2.20 -15.31 -1.24
C GLN A 35 1.33 -14.82 -2.41
N LEU A 36 1.65 -13.63 -2.93
CA LEU A 36 0.88 -12.99 -3.99
C LEU A 36 1.02 -13.73 -5.34
N ASN A 37 2.13 -14.43 -5.59
CA ASN A 37 2.28 -15.32 -6.76
C ASN A 37 1.19 -16.41 -6.83
N GLY A 38 0.64 -16.82 -5.68
CA GLY A 38 -0.44 -17.80 -5.55
C GLY A 38 -1.83 -17.24 -5.86
N PHE A 39 -1.93 -15.95 -6.22
CA PHE A 39 -3.20 -15.35 -6.63
C PHE A 39 -3.77 -16.07 -7.87
N PRO A 40 -5.10 -16.23 -7.99
CA PRO A 40 -5.70 -17.01 -9.07
C PRO A 40 -5.26 -16.57 -10.47
N LYS A 41 -4.90 -17.52 -11.32
CA LYS A 41 -4.59 -17.27 -12.75
C LYS A 41 -5.84 -17.06 -13.60
N GLN A 42 -7.02 -17.39 -13.05
CA GLN A 42 -8.30 -17.18 -13.68
C GLN A 42 -9.31 -16.66 -12.65
N ILE A 43 -10.06 -15.64 -13.03
CA ILE A 43 -11.11 -15.01 -12.22
C ILE A 43 -12.32 -14.84 -13.12
N GLU A 44 -13.34 -15.68 -12.94
CA GLU A 44 -14.50 -15.73 -13.83
C GLU A 44 -14.07 -15.85 -15.31
N SER A 45 -14.38 -14.85 -16.14
CA SER A 45 -14.01 -14.77 -17.56
C SER A 45 -12.61 -14.22 -17.84
N TRP A 46 -11.91 -13.71 -16.82
CA TRP A 46 -10.57 -13.16 -16.94
C TRP A 46 -9.53 -14.27 -16.79
N LYS A 47 -8.67 -14.43 -17.80
CA LYS A 47 -7.55 -15.39 -17.78
C LYS A 47 -6.22 -14.65 -17.84
N GLN A 48 -5.23 -15.14 -17.11
CA GLN A 48 -3.88 -14.61 -17.17
C GLN A 48 -3.37 -14.56 -18.61
N LEU A 49 -2.80 -13.43 -18.99
CA LEU A 49 -2.14 -13.19 -20.27
C LEU A 49 -0.64 -13.17 -20.05
N GLY A 50 0.07 -14.19 -20.53
CA GLY A 50 1.52 -14.32 -20.32
C GLY A 50 1.89 -14.82 -18.93
N GLY A 51 3.10 -14.48 -18.47
CA GLY A 51 3.59 -14.76 -17.12
C GLY A 51 3.30 -13.63 -16.14
N ASP A 52 3.77 -13.78 -14.90
CA ASP A 52 3.82 -12.65 -13.96
C ASP A 52 4.96 -11.73 -14.40
N GLU A 53 4.70 -10.43 -14.46
CA GLU A 53 5.70 -9.44 -14.82
C GLU A 53 6.62 -9.17 -13.64
N GLN A 54 7.90 -8.95 -13.94
CA GLN A 54 8.91 -8.63 -12.96
C GLN A 54 9.40 -7.21 -13.17
N PHE A 55 9.50 -6.46 -12.08
CA PHE A 55 10.20 -5.19 -12.09
C PHE A 55 11.71 -5.42 -12.17
N ASP A 56 12.41 -4.50 -12.85
CA ASP A 56 13.87 -4.50 -12.85
C ASP A 56 14.45 -4.19 -11.46
N GLU A 57 15.74 -4.50 -11.29
CA GLU A 57 16.43 -4.34 -10.01
C GLU A 57 16.42 -2.89 -9.50
N LYS A 58 16.48 -1.90 -10.39
CA LYS A 58 16.50 -0.48 -10.02
C LYS A 58 15.13 -0.06 -9.45
N THR A 59 14.06 -0.51 -10.08
CA THR A 59 12.69 -0.28 -9.64
C THR A 59 12.45 -0.97 -8.31
N MET A 60 12.91 -2.22 -8.14
CA MET A 60 12.81 -2.93 -6.86
C MET A 60 13.64 -2.31 -5.74
N ALA A 61 14.80 -1.72 -6.05
CA ALA A 61 15.62 -0.99 -5.08
C ALA A 61 14.91 0.24 -4.52
N VAL A 62 14.00 0.85 -5.30
CA VAL A 62 13.18 1.99 -4.87
C VAL A 62 11.88 1.53 -4.21
N LEU A 63 11.12 0.62 -4.84
CA LEU A 63 9.82 0.16 -4.35
C LEU A 63 9.94 -0.60 -3.03
N ARG A 64 10.97 -1.45 -2.88
CA ARG A 64 11.25 -2.25 -1.67
C ARG A 64 10.03 -3.00 -1.11
N ALA A 65 9.11 -3.42 -1.98
CA ALA A 65 7.96 -4.22 -1.59
C ALA A 65 8.42 -5.60 -1.06
N SER A 66 7.84 -6.04 0.05
CA SER A 66 8.16 -7.35 0.66
C SER A 66 7.63 -8.52 -0.17
N ASP A 67 6.55 -8.28 -0.92
CA ASP A 67 6.00 -9.18 -1.94
C ASP A 67 5.21 -8.33 -2.92
N TYR A 68 5.12 -8.75 -4.19
CA TYR A 68 4.28 -8.07 -5.16
C TYR A 68 3.76 -9.04 -6.22
N LEU A 69 2.69 -8.62 -6.88
CA LEU A 69 2.20 -9.25 -8.09
C LEU A 69 1.94 -8.17 -9.12
N LEU A 70 2.50 -8.34 -10.31
CA LEU A 70 2.13 -7.61 -11.51
C LEU A 70 1.70 -8.64 -12.57
N ARG A 71 0.44 -8.61 -12.96
CA ARG A 71 -0.13 -9.61 -13.87
C ARG A 71 -1.16 -8.99 -14.79
N ASN A 72 -1.08 -9.33 -16.06
CA ASN A 72 -2.12 -9.01 -17.02
C ASN A 72 -3.17 -10.11 -17.10
N TYR A 73 -4.43 -9.72 -17.21
CA TYR A 73 -5.54 -10.59 -17.55
C TYR A 73 -6.18 -10.16 -18.85
N ARG A 74 -6.75 -11.13 -19.57
CA ARG A 74 -7.59 -10.91 -20.75
C ARG A 74 -8.97 -11.51 -20.51
N ALA A 75 -10.01 -10.72 -20.77
CA ALA A 75 -11.39 -11.18 -20.78
C ALA A 75 -11.74 -11.82 -22.14
N ASN A 76 -12.85 -12.57 -22.18
CA ASN A 76 -13.34 -13.18 -23.42
C ASN A 76 -13.70 -12.15 -24.52
N ASP A 77 -14.05 -10.93 -24.13
CA ASP A 77 -14.37 -9.82 -25.05
C ASP A 77 -13.13 -9.02 -25.51
N GLY A 78 -11.93 -9.49 -25.16
CA GLY A 78 -10.66 -8.89 -25.58
C GLY A 78 -10.15 -7.77 -24.68
N ARG A 79 -10.91 -7.32 -23.67
CA ARG A 79 -10.41 -6.33 -22.69
C ARG A 79 -9.18 -6.86 -21.96
N ILE A 80 -8.24 -5.96 -21.69
CA ILE A 80 -7.03 -6.23 -20.91
C ILE A 80 -7.15 -5.51 -19.57
N LEU A 81 -6.72 -6.19 -18.51
CA LEU A 81 -6.61 -5.66 -17.15
C LEU A 81 -5.18 -5.84 -16.68
N ASN A 82 -4.49 -4.74 -16.37
CA ASN A 82 -3.25 -4.78 -15.61
C ASN A 82 -3.58 -4.80 -14.12
N PHE A 83 -3.13 -5.84 -13.42
CA PHE A 83 -3.37 -6.02 -11.99
C PHE A 83 -2.06 -5.94 -11.23
N TYR A 84 -1.95 -4.94 -10.37
CA TYR A 84 -0.80 -4.74 -9.50
C TYR A 84 -1.21 -4.78 -8.01
N VAL A 85 -0.43 -5.51 -7.21
CA VAL A 85 -0.50 -5.47 -5.75
C VAL A 85 0.91 -5.39 -5.20
N GLY A 86 1.21 -4.33 -4.44
CA GLY A 86 2.43 -4.22 -3.63
C GLY A 86 2.13 -4.48 -2.15
N TYR A 87 2.80 -5.44 -1.55
CA TYR A 87 2.69 -5.77 -0.12
C TYR A 87 3.93 -5.32 0.64
N TYR A 88 3.71 -4.65 1.76
CA TYR A 88 4.74 -4.11 2.64
C TYR A 88 4.53 -4.71 4.02
N ALA A 89 5.42 -5.63 4.41
CA ALA A 89 5.32 -6.35 5.68
C ALA A 89 5.60 -5.45 6.88
N SER A 90 6.47 -4.46 6.68
CA SER A 90 6.86 -3.49 7.68
C SER A 90 6.63 -2.08 7.17
N GLN A 91 6.32 -1.16 8.09
CA GLN A 91 6.30 0.28 7.82
C GLN A 91 7.43 1.01 8.56
N ARG A 92 8.41 0.27 9.10
CA ARG A 92 9.62 0.80 9.72
C ARG A 92 10.68 1.13 8.66
N GLU A 93 11.66 1.93 9.07
CA GLU A 93 12.91 2.15 8.32
C GLU A 93 12.73 2.63 6.87
N GLY A 94 11.66 3.38 6.60
CA GLY A 94 11.38 3.95 5.27
C GLY A 94 10.75 3.00 4.27
N ALA A 95 10.42 1.76 4.65
CA ALA A 95 9.65 0.84 3.81
C ALA A 95 8.15 1.22 3.85
N THR A 96 7.76 2.27 3.13
CA THR A 96 6.34 2.67 3.01
C THR A 96 5.80 2.27 1.66
N TYR A 97 4.50 1.94 1.61
CA TYR A 97 3.81 1.84 0.33
C TYR A 97 3.88 3.17 -0.41
N HIS A 98 4.04 3.09 -1.74
CA HIS A 98 4.18 4.24 -2.61
C HIS A 98 2.82 4.73 -3.11
N SER A 99 2.64 6.05 -3.16
CA SER A 99 1.42 6.67 -3.68
C SER A 99 1.40 6.61 -5.21
N PRO A 100 0.35 6.06 -5.85
CA PRO A 100 0.21 6.10 -7.30
C PRO A 100 0.23 7.53 -7.85
N LEU A 101 -0.26 8.50 -7.07
CA LEU A 101 -0.26 9.93 -7.44
C LEU A 101 1.15 10.52 -7.59
N ASN A 102 2.16 9.92 -6.98
CA ASN A 102 3.54 10.40 -7.09
C ASN A 102 4.34 9.54 -8.07
N CYS A 103 4.15 8.21 -8.03
CA CYS A 103 4.94 7.29 -8.84
C CYS A 103 4.55 7.29 -10.32
N LEU A 104 3.24 7.40 -10.63
CA LEU A 104 2.78 7.39 -12.02
C LEU A 104 3.25 8.63 -12.79
N PRO A 105 3.08 9.87 -12.27
CA PRO A 105 3.66 11.05 -12.93
C PRO A 105 5.18 11.00 -13.04
N GLY A 106 5.87 10.49 -12.02
CA GLY A 106 7.33 10.28 -12.06
C GLY A 106 7.78 9.33 -13.17
N SER A 107 6.89 8.46 -13.64
CA SER A 107 7.12 7.51 -14.74
C SER A 107 6.50 7.98 -16.07
N GLY A 108 6.09 9.25 -16.16
CA GLY A 108 5.57 9.87 -17.39
C GLY A 108 4.07 9.73 -17.62
N TRP A 109 3.31 9.17 -16.67
CA TRP A 109 1.86 9.07 -16.78
C TRP A 109 1.16 10.36 -16.34
N ILE A 110 0.24 10.85 -17.16
CA ILE A 110 -0.66 11.94 -16.81
C ILE A 110 -1.91 11.35 -16.18
N MET A 111 -2.31 11.85 -15.01
CA MET A 111 -3.53 11.44 -14.33
C MET A 111 -4.60 12.54 -14.47
N SER A 112 -5.78 12.20 -14.98
CA SER A 112 -6.92 13.10 -15.16
C SER A 112 -8.20 12.50 -14.58
N ASP A 113 -9.25 13.32 -14.55
CA ASP A 113 -10.61 12.94 -14.14
C ASP A 113 -10.66 12.24 -12.76
N PRO A 114 -10.13 12.89 -11.69
CA PRO A 114 -10.15 12.33 -10.35
C PRO A 114 -11.59 12.09 -9.90
N ASP A 115 -11.89 10.85 -9.52
CA ASP A 115 -13.20 10.45 -9.03
C ASP A 115 -13.07 9.33 -7.99
N ARG A 116 -14.18 8.96 -7.36
CA ARG A 116 -14.25 7.85 -6.41
C ARG A 116 -15.36 6.89 -6.80
N ILE A 117 -15.10 5.61 -6.59
CA ILE A 117 -16.09 4.56 -6.82
C ILE A 117 -16.27 3.72 -5.56
N THR A 118 -17.47 3.20 -5.36
CA THR A 118 -17.76 2.26 -4.27
C THR A 118 -17.69 0.84 -4.82
N ILE A 119 -16.81 0.03 -4.27
CA ILE A 119 -16.67 -1.39 -4.58
C ILE A 119 -17.42 -2.17 -3.49
N SER A 120 -18.31 -3.07 -3.91
CA SER A 120 -19.14 -3.88 -2.99
C SER A 120 -18.88 -5.38 -3.21
N PRO A 121 -17.84 -5.96 -2.58
CA PRO A 121 -17.55 -7.38 -2.73
C PRO A 121 -18.59 -8.25 -2.02
N LYS A 122 -18.91 -9.42 -2.57
CA LYS A 122 -19.77 -10.40 -1.89
C LYS A 122 -19.14 -10.83 -0.57
N GLY A 123 -19.90 -10.77 0.53
CA GLY A 123 -19.46 -11.23 1.84
C GLY A 123 -18.44 -10.33 2.54
N ARG A 124 -18.18 -9.12 2.05
CA ARG A 124 -17.33 -8.12 2.72
C ARG A 124 -18.01 -6.74 2.73
N PRO A 125 -17.65 -5.85 3.67
CA PRO A 125 -18.13 -4.47 3.64
C PRO A 125 -17.75 -3.78 2.33
N ALA A 126 -18.65 -2.93 1.84
CA ALA A 126 -18.34 -2.04 0.73
C ALA A 126 -17.25 -1.04 1.15
N PHE A 127 -16.43 -0.62 0.20
CA PHE A 127 -15.36 0.35 0.43
C PHE A 127 -15.22 1.29 -0.76
N VAL A 128 -14.60 2.45 -0.50
CA VAL A 128 -14.36 3.47 -1.52
C VAL A 128 -12.95 3.31 -2.08
N ALA A 129 -12.83 3.31 -3.40
CA ALA A 129 -11.57 3.32 -4.14
C ALA A 129 -11.45 4.60 -4.98
N ASN A 130 -10.22 5.00 -5.29
CA ASN A 130 -9.97 6.09 -6.22
C ASN A 130 -10.11 5.59 -7.66
N LYS A 131 -10.62 6.46 -8.52
CA LYS A 131 -10.73 6.24 -9.96
C LYS A 131 -10.06 7.40 -10.68
N TYR A 132 -9.22 7.08 -11.65
CA TYR A 132 -8.54 8.06 -12.50
C TYR A 132 -8.51 7.55 -13.93
N ILE A 133 -8.47 8.47 -14.87
CA ILE A 133 -8.00 8.19 -16.21
C ILE A 133 -6.49 8.46 -16.23
N ILE A 134 -5.70 7.49 -16.67
CA ILE A 134 -4.25 7.64 -16.81
C ILE A 134 -3.84 7.58 -18.27
N GLN A 135 -2.87 8.39 -18.67
CA GLN A 135 -2.41 8.45 -20.04
C GLN A 135 -0.88 8.54 -20.15
N ASN A 136 -0.28 7.78 -21.07
CA ASN A 136 1.13 7.86 -21.43
C ASN A 136 1.27 7.75 -22.95
N GLY A 137 1.58 8.86 -23.61
CA GLY A 137 1.50 8.96 -25.07
C GLY A 137 0.10 8.66 -25.58
N ASP A 138 0.00 7.67 -26.48
CA ASP A 138 -1.27 7.19 -27.06
C ASP A 138 -1.98 6.14 -26.19
N HIS A 139 -1.36 5.69 -25.11
CA HIS A 139 -1.95 4.73 -24.18
C HIS A 139 -2.82 5.43 -23.16
N LYS A 140 -4.09 5.03 -23.06
CA LYS A 140 -5.06 5.60 -22.12
C LYS A 140 -5.79 4.49 -21.39
N GLU A 141 -5.81 4.56 -20.06
CA GLU A 141 -6.35 3.50 -19.20
C GLU A 141 -7.22 4.06 -18.07
N LEU A 142 -8.12 3.21 -17.57
CA LEU A 142 -8.87 3.47 -16.36
C LEU A 142 -8.13 2.85 -15.17
N LEU A 143 -7.60 3.69 -14.29
CA LEU A 143 -6.96 3.26 -13.05
C LEU A 143 -7.97 3.25 -11.91
N ILE A 144 -8.02 2.14 -11.18
CA ILE A 144 -8.73 2.02 -9.91
C ILE A 144 -7.74 1.54 -8.85
N TYR A 145 -7.60 2.27 -7.75
CA TYR A 145 -6.70 1.88 -6.66
C TYR A 145 -7.23 2.25 -5.27
N TRP A 146 -6.78 1.52 -4.26
CA TRP A 146 -7.06 1.78 -2.84
C TRP A 146 -5.91 1.25 -1.99
N TYR A 147 -5.88 1.63 -0.72
CA TYR A 147 -4.94 1.11 0.27
C TYR A 147 -5.65 0.08 1.14
N GLN A 148 -5.00 -1.07 1.33
CA GLN A 148 -5.51 -2.17 2.16
C GLN A 148 -4.57 -2.41 3.34
N GLY A 149 -5.08 -2.38 4.56
CA GLY A 149 -4.29 -2.66 5.74
C GLY A 149 -5.15 -2.85 6.99
N ARG A 150 -4.75 -3.77 7.87
CA ARG A 150 -5.38 -4.01 9.19
C ARG A 150 -6.91 -4.12 9.12
N GLY A 151 -7.42 -4.86 8.14
CA GLY A 151 -8.85 -5.09 7.93
C GLY A 151 -9.62 -3.92 7.30
N ARG A 152 -8.96 -2.82 6.92
CA ARG A 152 -9.58 -1.65 6.30
C ARG A 152 -9.11 -1.46 4.86
N ALA A 153 -10.05 -1.03 4.02
CA ALA A 153 -9.81 -0.59 2.66
C ALA A 153 -10.14 0.90 2.57
N VAL A 154 -9.19 1.73 2.15
CA VAL A 154 -9.35 3.19 2.14
C VAL A 154 -8.87 3.79 0.82
N ALA A 155 -9.63 4.75 0.29
CA ALA A 155 -9.20 5.54 -0.86
C ALA A 155 -8.11 6.56 -0.49
N SER A 156 -8.17 7.13 0.71
CA SER A 156 -7.26 8.20 1.11
C SER A 156 -5.96 7.66 1.69
N GLU A 157 -4.83 8.06 1.08
CA GLU A 157 -3.49 7.80 1.63
C GLU A 157 -3.32 8.38 3.03
N TYR A 158 -3.87 9.58 3.26
CA TYR A 158 -3.80 10.28 4.54
C TYR A 158 -4.50 9.51 5.65
N TRP A 159 -5.73 9.05 5.41
CA TRP A 159 -6.43 8.20 6.36
C TRP A 159 -5.72 6.85 6.57
N GLY A 160 -5.15 6.27 5.51
CA GLY A 160 -4.29 5.08 5.61
C GLY A 160 -3.13 5.28 6.59
N LYS A 161 -2.41 6.40 6.48
CA LYS A 161 -1.31 6.75 7.38
C LYS A 161 -1.78 7.01 8.81
N ILE A 162 -2.92 7.70 9.00
CA ILE A 162 -3.50 7.91 10.34
C ILE A 162 -3.85 6.58 11.00
N TYR A 163 -4.50 5.66 10.27
CA TYR A 163 -4.82 4.35 10.82
C TYR A 163 -3.56 3.56 11.19
N THR A 164 -2.47 3.70 10.44
CA THR A 164 -1.19 3.10 10.86
C THR A 164 -0.72 3.60 12.22
N VAL A 165 -0.77 4.92 12.44
CA VAL A 165 -0.33 5.51 13.72
C VAL A 165 -1.25 5.10 14.86
N VAL A 166 -2.57 5.11 14.65
CA VAL A 166 -3.54 4.72 15.68
C VAL A 166 -3.42 3.24 16.03
N ASP A 167 -3.27 2.38 15.02
CA ASP A 167 -3.18 0.93 15.24
C ASP A 167 -1.80 0.50 15.76
N SER A 168 -0.75 1.33 15.70
CA SER A 168 0.53 1.01 16.35
C SER A 168 0.49 1.19 17.87
N VAL A 169 -0.44 2.02 18.38
CA VAL A 169 -0.64 2.38 19.80
C VAL A 169 -1.46 1.34 20.58
N ARG A 170 -2.14 0.43 19.88
CA ARG A 170 -2.89 -0.68 20.49
C ARG A 170 -2.07 -1.96 20.46
#